data_AF-A0A0F9CZI2-F1
#
_entry.id   AF-A0A0F9CZI2-F1
#
_cell.length_a   1.000
_cell.length_b   1.000
_cell.length_c   1.000
_cell.angle_alpha   90.00
_cell.angle_beta   90.00
_cell.angle_gamma   90.00
#
_symmetry.space_group_name_H-M   'P 1'
#
loop_
_entity.id
_entity.type
_entity.pdbx_description
1 polymer ?
#
loop_
_entity_poly.entity_id
_entity_poly.type
_entity_poly.pdbx_seq_one_letter_code
_entity_poly.pdbx_strand_id
1 'polypeptide(L)'
;MNLVATCPMSSWREWLEEGDCAGDPATGKEWGFFIGNRLPPIEIGERLYIVSYGRLRGYSLVTRVQEGCICRKGNAIAITIPDMITGFRGYRRVWWNESTEIPFPNWKTEGVK
;
A
#
# COMPACT_ATOMS: atom_id res chain seq x y z
N MET A 1 8.79 7.80 9.04
CA MET A 1 7.35 8.01 9.17
C MET A 1 6.59 7.24 8.10
N ASN A 2 5.80 6.25 8.51
CA ASN A 2 4.99 5.48 7.58
C ASN A 2 3.94 6.33 6.86
N LEU A 3 3.66 6.00 5.60
CA LEU A 3 2.65 6.64 4.78
C LEU A 3 1.58 5.65 4.34
N VAL A 4 0.38 6.16 4.09
CA VAL A 4 -0.72 5.43 3.49
C VAL A 4 -1.18 6.13 2.22
N ALA A 5 -1.42 5.34 1.17
CA ALA A 5 -1.98 5.82 -0.09
C ALA A 5 -3.22 5.02 -0.47
N THR A 6 -4.07 5.62 -1.30
CA THR A 6 -5.28 4.94 -1.80
C THR A 6 -5.06 4.47 -3.24
N CYS A 7 -5.23 3.17 -3.48
CA CYS A 7 -5.43 2.62 -4.82
C CYS A 7 -6.91 2.81 -5.21
N PRO A 8 -7.22 3.53 -6.31
CA PRO A 8 -8.60 3.69 -6.76
C PRO A 8 -9.28 2.34 -7.04
N MET A 9 -10.57 2.23 -6.72
CA MET A 9 -11.36 1.01 -6.93
C MET A 9 -11.31 0.55 -8.40
N SER A 10 -11.37 1.49 -9.35
CA SER A 10 -11.31 1.23 -10.79
C SER A 10 -9.98 0.60 -11.24
N SER A 11 -8.89 0.84 -10.52
CA SER A 11 -7.55 0.33 -10.84
C SER A 11 -7.17 -0.88 -9.98
N TRP A 12 -8.08 -1.39 -9.14
CA TRP A 12 -7.76 -2.48 -8.23
C TRP A 12 -7.41 -3.78 -8.95
N ARG A 13 -8.10 -4.10 -10.05
CA ARG A 13 -7.78 -5.30 -10.83
C ARG A 13 -6.38 -5.21 -11.43
N GLU A 14 -6.06 -4.08 -12.05
CA GLU A 14 -4.74 -3.80 -12.61
C GLU A 14 -3.65 -3.86 -11.52
N TRP A 15 -3.93 -3.30 -10.34
CA TRP A 15 -3.04 -3.38 -9.19
C TRP A 15 -2.77 -4.82 -8.71
N LEU A 16 -3.76 -5.71 -8.77
CA LEU A 16 -3.57 -7.12 -8.42
C LEU A 16 -2.75 -7.88 -9.47
N GLU A 17 -2.84 -7.47 -10.72
CA GLU A 17 -2.04 -7.99 -11.83
C GLU A 17 -0.62 -7.40 -11.83
N GLU A 18 -0.47 -6.18 -11.30
CA GLU A 18 0.76 -5.41 -11.26
C GLU A 18 1.45 -5.49 -9.89
N GLY A 19 2.47 -6.33 -9.81
CA GLY A 19 3.47 -6.26 -8.76
C GLY A 19 3.60 -7.49 -7.87
N ASP A 20 4.55 -7.41 -6.94
CA ASP A 20 4.74 -8.40 -5.89
C ASP A 20 3.72 -8.12 -4.78
N CYS A 21 2.48 -8.54 -5.03
CA CYS A 21 1.37 -8.42 -4.09
C CYS A 21 1.60 -9.29 -2.83
N ALA A 22 0.87 -8.98 -1.75
CA ALA A 22 1.08 -9.68 -0.49
C ALA A 22 0.75 -11.18 -0.61
N GLY A 23 1.73 -12.02 -0.27
CA GLY A 23 1.66 -13.48 -0.43
C GLY A 23 2.16 -14.00 -1.78
N ASP A 24 2.41 -13.13 -2.77
CA ASP A 24 2.96 -13.53 -4.05
C ASP A 24 4.49 -13.62 -3.98
N PRO A 25 5.14 -14.54 -4.71
CA PRO A 25 6.60 -14.63 -4.75
C PRO A 25 7.23 -13.33 -5.25
N ALA A 26 8.34 -12.92 -4.64
CA ALA A 26 9.07 -11.75 -5.11
C ALA A 26 9.64 -11.99 -6.52
N THR A 27 9.25 -11.16 -7.48
CA THR A 27 9.72 -11.27 -8.87
C THR A 27 11.14 -10.71 -9.07
N GLY A 28 11.67 -10.03 -8.05
CA GLY A 28 12.95 -9.33 -8.13
C GLY A 28 12.84 -7.93 -8.75
N LYS A 29 11.68 -7.59 -9.33
CA LYS A 29 11.37 -6.27 -9.90
C LYS A 29 11.02 -5.28 -8.80
N GLU A 30 11.30 -4.01 -9.07
CA GLU A 30 10.87 -2.91 -8.23
C GLU A 30 9.65 -2.24 -8.86
N TRP A 31 8.65 -1.95 -8.04
CA TRP A 31 7.36 -1.42 -8.45
C TRP A 31 7.13 -0.05 -7.82
N GLY A 32 6.67 0.90 -8.63
CA GLY A 32 6.48 2.29 -8.21
C GLY A 32 5.03 2.60 -7.88
N PHE A 33 4.78 3.27 -6.76
CA PHE A 33 3.51 3.93 -6.48
C PHE A 33 3.64 5.43 -6.80
N PHE A 34 2.95 5.88 -7.85
CA PHE A 34 3.00 7.27 -8.30
C PHE A 34 2.10 8.17 -7.44
N ILE A 35 2.65 9.29 -6.96
CA ILE A 35 2.04 10.19 -5.97
C ILE A 35 2.03 11.66 -6.41
N GLY A 36 2.35 11.95 -7.68
CA GLY A 36 2.36 13.31 -8.24
C GLY A 36 3.78 13.86 -8.42
N ASN A 37 4.00 15.16 -8.27
CA ASN A 37 5.30 15.81 -8.60
C ASN A 37 6.05 16.32 -7.36
N ARG A 38 5.93 15.63 -6.23
CA ARG A 38 6.61 16.00 -4.98
C ARG A 38 7.32 14.80 -4.38
N LEU A 39 8.45 15.07 -3.71
CA LEU A 39 9.11 14.06 -2.90
C LEU A 39 8.24 13.76 -1.67
N PRO A 40 7.83 12.51 -1.45
CA PRO A 40 7.09 12.14 -0.25
C PRO A 40 8.02 12.15 0.97
N PRO A 41 7.52 12.55 2.15
CA PRO A 41 8.28 12.52 3.39
C PRO A 41 8.27 11.09 3.99
N ILE A 42 8.83 10.13 3.25
CA ILE A 42 9.02 8.74 3.65
C ILE A 42 10.45 8.32 3.32
N GLU A 43 11.04 7.46 4.14
CA GLU A 43 12.41 6.98 3.98
C GLU A 43 12.46 5.50 3.57
N ILE A 44 13.63 5.05 3.15
CA ILE A 44 13.89 3.64 2.85
C ILE A 44 13.72 2.81 4.13
N GLY A 45 13.07 1.65 4.02
CA GLY A 45 12.76 0.75 5.13
C GLY A 45 11.45 1.07 5.85
N GLU A 46 10.82 2.20 5.55
CA GLU A 46 9.52 2.57 6.12
C GLU A 46 8.37 1.90 5.38
N ARG A 47 7.20 1.85 6.00
CA ARG A 47 6.04 1.16 5.44
C ARG A 47 5.21 2.10 4.57
N LEU A 48 4.99 1.69 3.33
CA LEU A 48 3.93 2.24 2.48
C LEU A 48 2.71 1.32 2.55
N TYR A 49 1.63 1.84 3.13
CA TYR A 49 0.35 1.17 3.26
C TYR A 49 -0.55 1.49 2.07
N ILE A 50 -1.36 0.51 1.65
CA ILE A 50 -2.28 0.65 0.53
C ILE A 50 -3.72 0.43 1.01
N VAL A 51 -4.58 1.39 0.70
CA VAL A 51 -6.02 1.34 0.95
C VAL A 51 -6.76 1.15 -0.36
N SER A 52 -7.74 0.27 -0.39
CA SER A 52 -8.68 0.15 -1.50
C SER A 52 -10.02 -0.41 -1.00
N TYR A 53 -11.12 0.03 -1.62
CA TYR A 53 -12.50 -0.31 -1.21
C TYR A 53 -12.73 -0.15 0.31
N GLY A 54 -12.29 0.98 0.88
CA GLY A 54 -12.52 1.29 2.30
C GLY A 54 -11.71 0.48 3.31
N ARG A 55 -10.83 -0.42 2.85
CA ARG A 55 -10.01 -1.30 3.68
C ARG A 55 -8.53 -1.04 3.48
N LEU A 56 -7.77 -1.14 4.56
CA LEU A 56 -6.33 -1.30 4.48
C LEU A 56 -6.03 -2.71 3.94
N ARG A 57 -5.22 -2.79 2.88
CA ARG A 57 -4.95 -4.04 2.15
C ARG A 57 -3.62 -4.68 2.54
N GLY A 58 -2.73 -3.89 3.12
CA GLY A 58 -1.39 -4.30 3.45
C GLY A 58 -0.39 -3.16 3.37
N TYR A 59 0.87 -3.52 3.55
CA TYR A 59 1.99 -2.63 3.31
C TYR A 59 3.16 -3.37 2.66
N SER A 60 4.12 -2.60 2.17
CA SER A 60 5.45 -3.06 1.79
C SER A 60 6.49 -2.08 2.30
N LEU A 61 7.72 -2.55 2.49
CA LEU A 61 8.83 -1.66 2.82
C LEU A 61 9.26 -0.86 1.59
N VAL A 62 9.54 0.42 1.80
CA VAL A 62 10.09 1.31 0.78
C VAL A 62 11.53 0.93 0.51
N THR A 63 11.87 0.74 -0.76
CA THR A 63 13.25 0.44 -1.19
C THR A 63 13.94 1.65 -1.81
N ARG A 64 13.16 2.58 -2.36
CA ARG A 64 13.68 3.81 -2.97
C ARG A 64 12.60 4.87 -3.03
N VAL A 65 13.02 6.13 -2.94
CA VAL A 65 12.14 7.30 -3.08
C VAL A 65 12.74 8.20 -4.16
N GLN A 66 11.92 8.58 -5.13
CA GLN A 66 12.29 9.53 -6.18
C GLN A 66 11.14 10.53 -6.37
N GLU A 67 11.39 11.61 -7.12
CA GLU A 67 10.35 12.60 -7.37
C GLU A 67 9.09 11.95 -7.93
N GLY A 68 8.01 12.06 -7.15
CA GLY A 68 6.71 11.56 -7.56
C GLY A 68 6.45 10.07 -7.47
N CYS A 69 7.39 9.28 -6.95
CA CYS A 69 7.24 7.83 -6.91
C CYS A 69 7.87 7.23 -5.64
N ILE A 70 7.11 6.35 -4.98
CA ILE A 70 7.59 5.52 -3.88
C ILE A 70 7.79 4.11 -4.41
N CYS A 71 9.03 3.63 -4.39
CA CYS A 71 9.37 2.33 -4.92
C CYS A 71 9.38 1.27 -3.81
N ARG A 72 8.92 0.06 -4.16
CA ARG A 72 8.80 -1.10 -3.29
C ARG A 72 9.18 -2.37 -4.04
N LYS A 73 9.59 -3.41 -3.33
CA LYS A 73 9.99 -4.70 -3.92
C LYS A 73 9.65 -5.85 -3.00
N GLY A 74 8.91 -6.84 -3.52
CA GLY A 74 8.63 -8.10 -2.81
C GLY A 74 7.98 -7.94 -1.44
N ASN A 75 7.74 -9.08 -0.79
CA ASN A 75 7.51 -9.18 0.66
C ASN A 75 6.43 -8.24 1.21
N ALA A 76 5.43 -7.88 0.40
CA ALA A 76 4.28 -7.16 0.89
C ALA A 76 3.51 -8.04 1.90
N ILE A 77 2.97 -7.42 2.93
CA ILE A 77 2.30 -8.10 4.04
C ILE A 77 0.84 -7.70 4.03
N ALA A 78 -0.04 -8.71 4.02
CA ALA A 78 -1.48 -8.54 4.02
C ALA A 78 -2.00 -8.33 5.44
N ILE A 79 -2.39 -7.10 5.74
CA ILE A 79 -2.97 -6.70 7.01
C ILE A 79 -4.11 -5.72 6.79
N THR A 80 -4.94 -5.56 7.81
CA THR A 80 -5.96 -4.50 7.90
C THR A 80 -6.00 -3.94 9.31
N ILE A 81 -6.81 -2.90 9.51
CA ILE A 81 -7.29 -2.45 10.81
C ILE A 81 -8.82 -2.65 10.89
N PRO A 82 -9.43 -2.65 12.09
CA PRO A 82 -10.88 -2.77 12.23
C PRO A 82 -11.65 -1.64 11.56
N ASP A 83 -11.09 -0.42 11.64
CA ASP A 83 -11.71 0.79 11.12
C ASP A 83 -11.69 0.84 9.58
N MET A 84 -12.74 1.41 9.00
CA MET A 84 -12.74 1.73 7.58
C MET A 84 -11.91 2.99 7.31
N ILE A 85 -11.20 2.98 6.18
CA ILE A 85 -10.45 4.15 5.71
C ILE A 85 -11.10 4.69 4.44
N THR A 86 -11.74 5.85 4.53
CA THR A 86 -12.26 6.56 3.35
C THR A 86 -11.10 6.90 2.41
N GLY A 87 -11.25 6.57 1.13
CA GLY A 87 -10.23 6.84 0.11
C GLY A 87 -9.93 8.34 -0.03
N PHE A 88 -8.68 8.65 -0.40
CA PHE A 88 -8.20 10.02 -0.58
C PHE A 88 -7.19 10.09 -1.73
N ARG A 89 -6.92 11.29 -2.24
CA ARG A 89 -5.90 11.50 -3.28
C ARG A 89 -4.51 11.66 -2.66
N GLY A 90 -3.50 11.12 -3.32
CA GLY A 90 -2.10 11.17 -2.87
C GLY A 90 -1.84 10.25 -1.68
N TYR A 91 -1.08 10.75 -0.71
CA TYR A 91 -0.71 10.02 0.50
C TYR A 91 -1.04 10.82 1.75
N ARG A 92 -1.10 10.12 2.89
CA ARG A 92 -1.21 10.70 4.23
C ARG A 92 -0.22 10.01 5.17
N ARG A 93 0.13 10.69 6.26
CA ARG A 93 0.84 10.05 7.38
C ARG A 93 -0.08 9.03 8.02
N VAL A 94 0.44 7.87 8.40
CA VAL A 94 -0.32 6.89 9.17
C VAL A 94 -0.79 7.52 10.48
N TRP A 95 -2.08 7.33 10.82
CA TRP A 95 -2.72 7.93 12.01
C TRP A 95 -3.30 6.88 12.98
N TRP A 96 -3.11 5.60 12.69
CA TRP A 96 -3.44 4.49 13.61
C TRP A 96 -2.17 3.94 14.25
N ASN A 97 -2.34 3.15 15.31
CA ASN A 97 -1.24 2.45 15.97
C ASN A 97 -0.97 1.11 15.28
N GLU A 98 0.28 0.75 15.05
CA GLU A 98 0.67 -0.54 14.47
C GLU A 98 0.11 -1.74 15.26
N SER A 99 -0.14 -1.60 16.57
CA SER A 99 -0.76 -2.65 17.39
C SER A 99 -2.21 -2.97 17.02
N THR A 100 -2.87 -2.13 16.22
CA THR A 100 -4.23 -2.36 15.70
C THR A 100 -4.24 -3.20 14.42
N GLU A 101 -3.07 -3.46 13.85
CA GLU A 101 -2.92 -4.22 12.61
C GLU A 101 -3.20 -5.70 12.88
N ILE A 102 -4.10 -6.27 12.08
CA ILE A 102 -4.47 -7.68 12.13
C ILE A 102 -4.23 -8.33 10.77
N PRO A 103 -3.90 -9.64 10.72
CA PRO A 103 -3.76 -10.37 9.47
C PRO A 103 -5.02 -10.23 8.60
N PHE A 104 -4.82 -10.05 7.29
CA PHE A 104 -5.94 -9.91 6.35
C PHE A 104 -5.87 -10.96 5.23
N PRO A 105 -6.26 -12.21 5.50
CA PRO A 105 -6.10 -13.30 4.53
C PRO A 105 -6.91 -13.08 3.23
N ASN A 106 -8.09 -12.45 3.34
CA ASN A 106 -8.98 -12.18 2.20
C ASN A 106 -8.79 -10.79 1.60
N TRP A 107 -7.59 -10.20 1.74
CA TRP A 107 -7.31 -8.82 1.35
C TRP A 107 -7.56 -8.53 -0.13
N LYS A 108 -7.48 -9.52 -1.03
CA LYS A 108 -7.74 -9.31 -2.47
C LYS A 108 -9.23 -9.07 -2.77
N THR A 109 -10.14 -9.63 -1.97
CA THR A 109 -11.57 -9.78 -2.32
C THR A 109 -12.56 -9.18 -1.34
N GLU A 110 -12.22 -9.05 -0.05
CA GLU A 110 -13.18 -8.54 0.93
C GLU A 110 -13.61 -7.09 0.61
N GLY A 111 -14.92 -6.86 0.49
CA GLY A 111 -15.50 -5.55 0.20
C GLY A 111 -15.38 -5.07 -1.25
N VAL A 112 -14.78 -5.87 -2.13
CA VAL A 112 -14.71 -5.61 -3.57
C VAL A 112 -16.04 -6.00 -4.21
N LYS A 113 -16.60 -5.14 -5.06
CA LYS A 113 -17.85 -5.35 -5.80
C LYS A 113 -17.63 -5.17 -7.29
#